data_AF-A0A2N2WG08-F1
#
_entry.id   AF-A0A2N2WG08-F1
#
_cell.length_a   1.000
_cell.length_b   1.000
_cell.length_c   1.000
_cell.angle_alpha   90.00
_cell.angle_beta   90.00
_cell.angle_gamma   90.00
#
_symmetry.space_group_name_H-M   'P 1'
#
loop_
_entity.id
_entity.type
_entity.pdbx_description
1 polymer ?
#
loop_
_entity_poly.entity_id
_entity_poly.type
_entity_poly.pdbx_seq_one_letter_code
_entity_poly.pdbx_strand_id
1 'polypeptide(L)'
;MFLFKHAEKSIELIDRFLNIIDQGSIIFKEGVRSYLFGNRENFINNLQTLSTLETDADLIKRQIENILYTQSLMPQLRGDILKLLEELDNIIDLAKTNLYQFDVEVPFIPTELNQDLVKLTELSVSAIESVIPAARAYFRDPESIKEKLHRVYLYEKEADKLADAIKRKVFHDMPNLKLSEKFHLRYFTLHIEILSDAAEKTADVLSIMAIKRNV
;
A
#
# COMPACT_ATOMS: atom_id res chain seq x y z
N MET A 1 -28.74 17.83 15.28
CA MET A 1 -27.81 17.25 16.28
C MET A 1 -27.45 15.80 15.98
N PHE A 2 -28.40 14.90 15.68
CA PHE A 2 -28.10 13.50 15.32
C PHE A 2 -27.31 13.33 14.01
N LEU A 3 -27.67 14.03 12.93
CA LEU A 3 -26.98 13.94 11.63
C LEU A 3 -25.46 14.25 11.71
N PHE A 4 -25.06 15.23 12.51
CA PHE A 4 -23.65 15.63 12.66
C PHE A 4 -22.81 14.58 13.40
N LYS A 5 -23.38 13.93 14.42
CA LYS A 5 -22.68 12.90 15.22
C LYS A 5 -22.33 11.65 14.42
N HIS A 6 -23.14 11.31 13.42
CA HIS A 6 -22.87 10.18 12.52
C HIS A 6 -21.81 10.50 11.46
N ALA A 7 -21.75 11.76 11.00
CA ALA A 7 -20.68 12.25 10.13
C ALA A 7 -19.31 12.09 10.79
N GLU A 8 -19.21 12.54 12.04
CA GLU A 8 -17.99 12.49 12.83
C GLU A 8 -17.52 11.05 13.03
N LYS A 9 -18.45 10.14 13.35
CA LYS A 9 -18.13 8.71 13.52
C LYS A 9 -17.58 8.07 12.23
N SER A 10 -18.15 8.39 11.05
CA SER A 10 -17.63 7.88 9.79
C SER A 10 -16.22 8.40 9.49
N ILE A 11 -15.98 9.69 9.72
CA ILE A 11 -14.67 10.31 9.51
C ILE A 11 -13.63 9.70 10.47
N GLU A 12 -13.99 9.49 11.74
CA GLU A 12 -13.12 8.86 12.74
C GLU A 12 -12.74 7.42 12.33
N LEU A 13 -13.71 6.63 11.84
CA LEU A 13 -13.43 5.28 11.35
C LEU A 13 -12.53 5.30 10.12
N ILE A 14 -12.74 6.22 9.18
CA ILE A 14 -11.90 6.38 7.99
C ILE A 14 -10.47 6.79 8.40
N ASP A 15 -10.31 7.73 9.32
CA ASP A 15 -8.99 8.12 9.81
C ASP A 15 -8.28 6.95 10.49
N ARG A 16 -9.01 6.15 11.27
CA ARG A 16 -8.45 4.95 11.91
C ARG A 16 -8.04 3.90 10.87
N PHE A 17 -8.86 3.69 9.84
CA PHE A 17 -8.54 2.81 8.72
C PHE A 17 -7.26 3.26 7.99
N LEU A 18 -7.15 4.56 7.68
CA LEU A 18 -5.95 5.14 7.06
C LEU A 18 -4.70 4.99 7.94
N ASN A 19 -4.83 5.13 9.27
CA ASN A 19 -3.73 4.89 10.20
C ASN A 19 -3.25 3.44 10.22
N ILE A 20 -4.16 2.48 10.00
CA ILE A 20 -3.80 1.06 9.94
C ILE A 20 -2.98 0.79 8.68
N ILE A 21 -3.38 1.35 7.53
CA ILE A 21 -2.64 1.21 6.27
C ILE A 21 -1.25 1.83 6.38
N ASP A 22 -1.15 3.02 7.00
CA ASP A 22 0.12 3.70 7.29
C ASP A 22 1.06 2.79 8.10
N GLN A 23 0.57 2.28 9.22
CA GLN A 23 1.32 1.35 10.08
C GLN A 23 1.69 0.07 9.33
N GLY A 24 0.76 -0.50 8.56
CA GLY A 24 0.98 -1.69 7.75
C GLY A 24 2.13 -1.51 6.75
N SER A 25 2.23 -0.34 6.11
CA SER A 25 3.32 -0.03 5.18
C SER A 25 4.69 0.03 5.86
N ILE A 26 4.75 0.55 7.09
CA ILE A 26 5.97 0.59 7.89
C ILE A 26 6.38 -0.83 8.32
N ILE A 27 5.43 -1.64 8.79
CA ILE A 27 5.69 -3.03 9.18
C ILE A 27 6.12 -3.87 7.98
N PHE A 28 5.54 -3.64 6.80
CA PHE A 28 5.96 -4.27 5.56
C PHE A 28 7.43 -3.97 5.24
N LYS A 29 7.82 -2.68 5.32
CA LYS A 29 9.20 -2.23 5.11
C LYS A 29 10.19 -2.97 6.03
N GLU A 30 9.88 -3.01 7.31
CA GLU A 30 10.71 -3.69 8.30
C GLU A 30 10.70 -5.21 8.13
N GLY A 31 9.60 -5.78 7.65
CA GLY A 31 9.48 -7.19 7.27
C GLY A 31 10.46 -7.56 6.17
N VAL A 32 10.41 -6.88 5.02
CA VAL A 32 11.34 -7.13 3.90
C VAL A 32 12.78 -6.94 4.36
N ARG A 33 13.08 -5.87 5.10
CA ARG A 33 14.42 -5.62 5.66
C ARG A 33 14.87 -6.78 6.56
N SER A 34 14.02 -7.22 7.49
CA SER A 34 14.34 -8.33 8.41
C SER A 34 14.65 -9.62 7.67
N TYR A 35 13.90 -9.92 6.60
CA TYR A 35 14.16 -11.07 5.73
C TYR A 35 15.54 -10.97 5.06
N LEU A 36 15.80 -9.86 4.37
CA LEU A 36 17.04 -9.65 3.60
C LEU A 36 18.31 -9.71 4.46
N PHE A 37 18.22 -9.33 5.73
CA PHE A 37 19.34 -9.36 6.68
C PHE A 37 19.33 -10.57 7.63
N GLY A 38 18.50 -11.58 7.36
CA GLY A 38 18.51 -12.85 8.10
C GLY A 38 17.96 -12.78 9.53
N ASN A 39 17.21 -11.73 9.86
CA ASN A 39 16.57 -11.59 11.16
C ASN A 39 15.18 -12.27 11.15
N ARG A 40 15.19 -13.60 11.24
CA ARG A 40 13.97 -14.43 11.13
C ARG A 40 12.94 -14.14 12.21
N GLU A 41 13.37 -13.91 13.45
CA GLU A 41 12.45 -13.62 14.57
C GLU A 41 11.68 -12.32 14.30
N ASN A 42 12.39 -11.24 13.93
CA ASN A 42 11.73 -9.99 13.58
C ASN A 42 10.85 -10.12 12.34
N PHE A 43 11.29 -10.86 11.33
CA PHE A 43 10.47 -11.12 10.14
C PHE A 43 9.12 -11.77 10.50
N ILE A 44 9.12 -12.82 11.33
CA ILE A 44 7.89 -13.50 11.75
C ILE A 44 7.01 -12.56 12.58
N ASN A 45 7.60 -11.78 13.50
CA ASN A 45 6.86 -10.80 14.29
C ASN A 45 6.20 -9.72 13.40
N ASN A 46 6.92 -9.23 12.39
CA ASN A 46 6.40 -8.28 11.40
C ASN A 46 5.24 -8.89 10.61
N LEU A 47 5.37 -10.13 10.14
CA LEU A 47 4.30 -10.83 9.41
C LEU A 47 3.02 -11.01 10.26
N GLN A 48 3.16 -11.42 11.53
CA GLN A 48 2.04 -11.58 12.46
C GLN A 48 1.36 -10.24 12.75
N THR A 49 2.15 -9.18 12.94
CA THR A 49 1.64 -7.83 13.15
C THR A 49 0.88 -7.34 11.92
N LEU A 50 1.44 -7.52 10.72
CA LEU A 50 0.82 -7.11 9.47
C LEU A 50 -0.49 -7.85 9.19
N SER A 51 -0.53 -9.16 9.49
CA SER A 51 -1.75 -9.98 9.40
C SER A 51 -2.85 -9.46 10.34
N THR A 52 -2.49 -9.06 11.57
CA THR A 52 -3.43 -8.48 12.54
C THR A 52 -3.96 -7.13 12.05
N LEU A 53 -3.07 -6.27 11.54
CA LEU A 53 -3.44 -4.96 10.99
C LEU A 53 -4.39 -5.12 9.79
N GLU A 54 -4.13 -6.06 8.89
CA GLU A 54 -5.03 -6.33 7.76
C GLU A 54 -6.41 -6.79 8.23
N THR A 55 -6.48 -7.71 9.20
CA THR A 55 -7.76 -8.14 9.77
C THR A 55 -8.53 -6.97 10.41
N ASP A 56 -7.82 -6.09 11.14
CA ASP A 56 -8.43 -4.90 11.73
C ASP A 56 -8.90 -3.88 10.67
N ALA A 57 -8.13 -3.69 9.60
CA ALA A 57 -8.51 -2.83 8.47
C ALA A 57 -9.81 -3.32 7.84
N ASP A 58 -9.90 -4.62 7.60
CA ASP A 58 -11.02 -5.30 6.96
C ASP A 58 -12.30 -5.20 7.83
N LEU A 59 -12.16 -5.32 9.15
CA LEU A 59 -13.24 -5.07 10.12
C LEU A 59 -13.72 -3.62 10.11
N ILE A 60 -12.79 -2.64 10.09
CA ILE A 60 -13.16 -1.22 10.07
C ILE A 60 -13.82 -0.85 8.74
N LYS A 61 -13.30 -1.34 7.61
CA LYS A 61 -13.90 -1.16 6.29
C LYS A 61 -15.35 -1.62 6.28
N ARG A 62 -15.65 -2.83 6.75
CA ARG A 62 -17.03 -3.35 6.88
C ARG A 62 -17.90 -2.47 7.78
N GLN A 63 -17.36 -1.91 8.86
CA GLN A 63 -18.10 -0.96 9.71
C GLN A 63 -18.44 0.33 8.95
N ILE A 64 -17.49 0.88 8.19
CA ILE A 64 -17.71 2.08 7.37
C ILE A 64 -18.79 1.78 6.31
N GLU A 65 -18.67 0.67 5.59
CA GLU A 65 -19.65 0.23 4.59
C GLU A 65 -21.06 0.17 5.16
N ASN A 66 -21.24 -0.47 6.33
CA ASN A 66 -22.54 -0.56 7.00
C ASN A 66 -23.14 0.80 7.35
N ILE A 67 -22.31 1.76 7.80
CA ILE A 67 -22.76 3.12 8.07
C ILE A 67 -23.14 3.84 6.77
N LEU A 68 -22.37 3.64 5.69
CA LEU A 68 -22.67 4.21 4.38
C LEU A 68 -23.99 3.66 3.80
N TYR A 69 -24.29 2.38 3.99
CA TYR A 69 -25.56 1.79 3.57
C TYR A 69 -26.76 2.37 4.34
N THR A 70 -26.65 2.47 5.66
CA THR A 70 -27.79 2.75 6.53
C THR A 70 -28.04 4.24 6.77
N GLN A 71 -27.01 5.09 6.75
CA GLN A 71 -27.07 6.42 7.36
C GLN A 71 -26.28 7.52 6.64
N SER A 72 -25.79 7.30 5.41
CA SER A 72 -24.83 8.24 4.80
C SER A 72 -25.41 9.61 4.44
N LEU A 73 -24.68 10.64 4.89
CA LEU A 73 -24.86 12.08 4.64
C LEU A 73 -24.56 12.51 3.20
N MET A 74 -23.89 11.67 2.41
CA MET A 74 -23.54 11.97 1.01
C MET A 74 -23.92 10.78 0.11
N PRO A 75 -25.24 10.51 -0.09
CA PRO A 75 -25.72 9.41 -0.91
C PRO A 75 -25.07 9.34 -2.29
N GLN A 76 -24.87 10.50 -2.90
CA GLN A 76 -24.26 10.67 -4.22
C GLN A 76 -22.77 10.31 -4.28
N LEU A 77 -22.05 10.35 -3.14
CA LEU A 77 -20.62 10.04 -3.06
C LEU A 77 -20.35 8.63 -2.52
N ARG A 78 -21.38 7.83 -2.18
CA ARG A 78 -21.20 6.51 -1.58
C ARG A 78 -20.36 5.58 -2.45
N GLY A 79 -20.67 5.51 -3.75
CA GLY A 79 -19.93 4.66 -4.68
C GLY A 79 -18.45 5.03 -4.77
N ASP A 80 -18.17 6.34 -4.81
CA ASP A 80 -16.79 6.85 -4.85
C ASP A 80 -16.04 6.56 -3.54
N ILE A 81 -16.67 6.74 -2.38
CA ILE A 81 -16.07 6.41 -1.08
C ILE A 81 -15.80 4.90 -0.97
N LEU A 82 -16.75 4.05 -1.38
CA LEU A 82 -16.57 2.60 -1.39
C LEU A 82 -15.39 2.19 -2.27
N LYS A 83 -15.28 2.80 -3.46
CA LYS A 83 -14.16 2.53 -4.36
C LYS A 83 -12.83 2.96 -3.76
N LEU A 84 -12.77 4.12 -3.11
CA LEU A 84 -11.58 4.57 -2.40
C LEU A 84 -11.17 3.60 -1.27
N LEU A 85 -12.14 3.13 -0.48
CA LEU A 85 -11.88 2.16 0.59
C LEU A 85 -11.37 0.83 0.05
N GLU A 86 -11.90 0.37 -1.09
CA GLU A 86 -11.44 -0.85 -1.76
C GLU A 86 -9.97 -0.74 -2.20
N GLU A 87 -9.57 0.35 -2.86
CA GLU A 87 -8.18 0.52 -3.31
C GLU A 87 -7.20 0.68 -2.15
N LEU A 88 -7.61 1.39 -1.09
CA LEU A 88 -6.83 1.55 0.14
C LEU A 88 -6.63 0.22 0.88
N ASP A 89 -7.68 -0.60 0.96
CA ASP A 89 -7.63 -1.94 1.57
C ASP A 89 -6.71 -2.89 0.79
N ASN A 90 -6.75 -2.82 -0.53
CA ASN A 90 -5.89 -3.61 -1.40
C ASN A 90 -4.38 -3.36 -1.11
N ILE A 91 -3.98 -2.16 -0.67
CA ILE A 91 -2.59 -1.87 -0.27
C ILE A 91 -2.15 -2.79 0.89
N ILE A 92 -2.94 -2.88 1.95
CA ILE A 92 -2.56 -3.67 3.13
C ILE A 92 -2.68 -5.17 2.87
N ASP A 93 -3.66 -5.59 2.07
CA ASP A 93 -3.77 -6.99 1.64
C ASP A 93 -2.57 -7.45 0.80
N LEU A 94 -2.11 -6.62 -0.15
CA LEU A 94 -0.91 -6.89 -0.94
C LEU A 94 0.35 -6.94 -0.06
N ALA A 95 0.47 -6.03 0.91
CA ALA A 95 1.61 -6.00 1.83
C ALA A 95 1.69 -7.30 2.65
N LYS A 96 0.56 -7.73 3.23
CA LYS A 96 0.42 -9.00 3.96
C LYS A 96 0.76 -10.17 3.04
N THR A 97 0.12 -10.25 1.87
CA THR A 97 0.30 -11.35 0.92
C THR A 97 1.75 -11.48 0.48
N ASN A 98 2.43 -10.36 0.22
CA ASN A 98 3.83 -10.34 -0.17
C ASN A 98 4.74 -10.94 0.92
N LEU A 99 4.66 -10.49 2.18
CA LEU A 99 5.44 -11.09 3.26
C LEU A 99 5.08 -12.57 3.49
N TYR A 100 3.82 -12.96 3.25
CA TYR A 100 3.42 -14.36 3.32
C TYR A 100 4.14 -15.21 2.26
N GLN A 101 4.32 -14.70 1.04
CA GLN A 101 5.11 -15.41 0.02
C GLN A 101 6.58 -15.53 0.41
N PHE A 102 7.16 -14.51 1.05
CA PHE A 102 8.53 -14.61 1.60
C PHE A 102 8.66 -15.73 2.63
N ASP A 103 7.66 -15.89 3.51
CA ASP A 103 7.66 -16.95 4.52
C ASP A 103 7.47 -18.35 3.92
N VAL A 104 6.57 -18.48 2.95
CA VAL A 104 6.25 -19.77 2.30
C VAL A 104 7.37 -20.25 1.40
N GLU A 105 7.87 -19.37 0.52
CA GLU A 105 8.82 -19.76 -0.53
C GLU A 105 10.27 -19.68 -0.07
N VAL A 106 10.55 -18.93 1.00
CA VAL A 106 11.89 -18.70 1.56
C VAL A 106 12.91 -18.42 0.44
N PRO A 107 12.69 -17.38 -0.38
CA PRO A 107 13.53 -17.12 -1.54
C PRO A 107 14.99 -16.91 -1.16
N PHE A 108 15.89 -17.59 -1.89
CA PHE A 108 17.31 -17.25 -1.86
C PHE A 108 17.53 -15.91 -2.57
N ILE A 109 18.02 -14.91 -1.83
CA ILE A 109 18.32 -13.58 -2.35
C ILE A 109 19.83 -13.34 -2.23
N PRO A 110 20.55 -13.19 -3.37
CA PRO A 110 21.96 -12.82 -3.36
C PRO A 110 22.17 -11.48 -2.64
N THR A 111 23.23 -11.40 -1.82
CA THR A 111 23.52 -10.21 -1.01
C THR A 111 23.74 -8.95 -1.85
N GLU A 112 24.16 -9.10 -3.11
CA GLU A 112 24.32 -7.97 -4.04
C GLU A 112 22.99 -7.30 -4.44
N LEU A 113 21.84 -7.92 -4.14
CA LEU A 113 20.50 -7.35 -4.37
C LEU A 113 19.86 -6.76 -3.12
N ASN A 114 20.42 -7.00 -1.92
CA ASN A 114 19.80 -6.58 -0.67
C ASN A 114 19.56 -5.06 -0.62
N GLN A 115 20.55 -4.26 -1.03
CA GLN A 115 20.42 -2.80 -1.03
C GLN A 115 19.38 -2.31 -2.05
N ASP A 116 19.36 -2.93 -3.24
CA ASP A 116 18.42 -2.56 -4.29
C ASP A 116 16.98 -2.87 -3.86
N LEU A 117 16.75 -4.04 -3.26
CA LEU A 117 15.43 -4.45 -2.78
C LEU A 117 14.98 -3.62 -1.57
N VAL A 118 15.86 -3.30 -0.62
CA VAL A 118 15.56 -2.34 0.45
C VAL A 118 15.12 -1.01 -0.14
N LYS A 119 15.84 -0.51 -1.15
CA LYS A 119 15.51 0.78 -1.76
C LYS A 119 14.20 0.74 -2.53
N LEU A 120 13.91 -0.37 -3.22
CA LEU A 120 12.63 -0.58 -3.89
C LEU A 120 11.49 -0.56 -2.86
N THR A 121 11.62 -1.29 -1.75
CA THR A 121 10.63 -1.27 -0.67
C THR A 121 10.42 0.13 -0.09
N GLU A 122 11.49 0.91 0.11
CA GLU A 122 11.38 2.30 0.58
C GLU A 122 10.60 3.18 -0.39
N LEU A 123 10.81 3.04 -1.71
CA LEU A 123 10.10 3.80 -2.72
C LEU A 123 8.62 3.41 -2.78
N SER A 124 8.32 2.10 -2.78
CA SER A 124 6.94 1.61 -2.75
C SER A 124 6.19 2.10 -1.51
N VAL A 125 6.84 2.07 -0.34
CA VAL A 125 6.26 2.58 0.91
C VAL A 125 6.11 4.10 0.89
N SER A 126 7.05 4.83 0.29
CA SER A 126 6.94 6.30 0.14
C SER A 126 5.75 6.71 -0.73
N ALA A 127 5.39 5.90 -1.73
CA ALA A 127 4.18 6.11 -2.53
C ALA A 127 2.91 5.94 -1.67
N ILE A 128 2.86 4.90 -0.84
CA ILE A 128 1.75 4.64 0.10
C ILE A 128 1.64 5.77 1.15
N GLU A 129 2.74 6.11 1.81
CA GLU A 129 2.80 7.19 2.81
C GLU A 129 2.35 8.53 2.20
N SER A 130 2.57 8.74 0.90
CA SER A 130 2.15 9.95 0.18
C SER A 130 0.66 9.98 -0.17
N VAL A 131 0.01 8.82 -0.39
CA VAL A 131 -1.42 8.78 -0.76
C VAL A 131 -2.34 8.95 0.45
N ILE A 132 -1.89 8.54 1.65
CA ILE A 132 -2.68 8.63 2.89
C ILE A 132 -3.12 10.07 3.23
N PRO A 133 -2.23 11.09 3.21
CA PRO A 133 -2.64 12.48 3.39
C PRO A 133 -3.62 12.98 2.32
N ALA A 134 -3.52 12.51 1.07
CA ALA A 134 -4.45 12.86 0.00
C ALA A 134 -5.84 12.26 0.25
N ALA A 135 -5.90 11.01 0.70
CA ALA A 135 -7.14 10.35 1.11
C ALA A 135 -7.80 11.07 2.29
N ARG A 136 -7.03 11.50 3.30
CA ARG A 136 -7.57 12.34 4.40
C ARG A 136 -8.08 13.70 3.89
N ALA A 137 -7.34 14.32 2.98
CA ALA A 137 -7.69 15.63 2.41
C ALA A 137 -9.03 15.57 1.67
N TYR A 138 -9.39 14.46 1.02
CA TYR A 138 -10.71 14.32 0.41
C TYR A 138 -11.89 14.61 1.34
N PHE A 139 -11.79 14.25 2.62
CA PHE A 139 -12.88 14.46 3.57
C PHE A 139 -12.86 15.85 4.23
N ARG A 140 -11.75 16.60 4.14
CA ARG A 140 -11.53 17.83 4.92
C ARG A 140 -11.15 19.05 4.08
N ASP A 141 -10.29 18.87 3.08
CA ASP A 141 -9.70 19.91 2.24
C ASP A 141 -9.45 19.38 0.81
N PRO A 142 -10.50 19.32 -0.04
CA PRO A 142 -10.39 18.71 -1.37
C PRO A 142 -9.48 19.48 -2.34
N GLU A 143 -9.31 20.79 -2.13
CA GLU A 143 -8.50 21.64 -3.03
C GLU A 143 -7.02 21.26 -2.97
N SER A 144 -6.53 20.76 -1.83
CA SER A 144 -5.12 20.34 -1.67
C SER A 144 -4.81 18.92 -2.16
N ILE A 145 -5.80 18.15 -2.63
CA ILE A 145 -5.60 16.77 -3.12
C ILE A 145 -4.61 16.75 -4.28
N LYS A 146 -4.80 17.61 -5.29
CA LYS A 146 -4.01 17.60 -6.52
C LYS A 146 -2.51 17.74 -6.28
N GLU A 147 -2.12 18.61 -5.34
CA GLU A 147 -0.73 18.79 -4.94
C GLU A 147 -0.17 17.54 -4.25
N LYS A 148 -0.96 16.89 -3.39
CA LYS A 148 -0.55 15.69 -2.66
C LYS A 148 -0.36 14.48 -3.59
N LEU A 149 -1.21 14.33 -4.61
CA LEU A 149 -1.11 13.23 -5.56
C LEU A 149 0.17 13.26 -6.39
N HIS A 150 0.74 14.44 -6.67
CA HIS A 150 1.98 14.54 -7.46
C HIS A 150 3.13 13.70 -6.88
N ARG A 151 3.24 13.64 -5.54
CA ARG A 151 4.28 12.85 -4.87
C ARG A 151 4.09 11.35 -5.05
N VAL A 152 2.84 10.88 -5.09
CA VAL A 152 2.53 9.46 -5.28
C VAL A 152 3.07 8.99 -6.63
N TYR A 153 2.71 9.71 -7.71
CA TYR A 153 3.18 9.43 -9.07
C TYR A 153 4.71 9.54 -9.22
N LEU A 154 5.35 10.42 -8.46
CA LEU A 154 6.81 10.51 -8.47
C LEU A 154 7.47 9.25 -7.89
N TYR A 155 6.98 8.79 -6.73
CA TYR A 155 7.56 7.63 -6.05
C TYR A 155 7.26 6.32 -6.78
N GLU A 156 6.06 6.16 -7.33
CA GLU A 156 5.71 5.01 -8.16
C GLU A 156 6.65 4.91 -9.36
N LYS A 157 6.80 5.99 -10.14
CA LYS A 157 7.71 5.99 -11.30
C LYS A 157 9.16 5.66 -10.97
N GLU A 158 9.66 6.12 -9.82
CA GLU A 158 11.00 5.77 -9.37
C GLU A 158 11.09 4.30 -8.89
N ALA A 159 10.02 3.76 -8.29
CA ALA A 159 9.92 2.35 -7.93
C ALA A 159 9.93 1.45 -9.18
N ASP A 160 9.12 1.76 -10.19
CA ASP A 160 9.08 1.09 -11.49
C ASP A 160 10.46 1.03 -12.15
N LYS A 161 11.10 2.20 -12.24
CA LYS A 161 12.44 2.32 -12.82
C LYS A 161 13.47 1.46 -12.08
N LEU A 162 13.41 1.43 -10.74
CA LEU A 162 14.32 0.63 -9.92
C LEU A 162 14.01 -0.86 -10.06
N ALA A 163 12.74 -1.26 -10.05
CA ALA A 163 12.32 -2.64 -10.23
C ALA A 163 12.81 -3.16 -11.59
N ASP A 164 12.68 -2.39 -12.66
CA ASP A 164 13.22 -2.74 -13.98
C ASP A 164 14.74 -2.85 -14.01
N ALA A 165 15.45 -1.96 -13.29
CA ALA A 165 16.90 -2.05 -13.15
C ALA A 165 17.32 -3.34 -12.41
N ILE A 166 16.62 -3.71 -11.33
CA ILE A 166 16.84 -4.96 -10.59
C ILE A 166 16.60 -6.17 -11.49
N LYS A 167 15.46 -6.21 -12.19
CA LYS A 167 15.12 -7.28 -13.15
C LYS A 167 16.23 -7.40 -14.20
N ARG A 168 16.70 -6.29 -14.79
CA ARG A 168 17.80 -6.30 -15.77
C ARG A 168 19.09 -6.86 -15.18
N LYS A 169 19.49 -6.41 -14.00
CA LYS A 169 20.68 -6.91 -13.29
C LYS A 169 20.60 -8.42 -13.07
N VAL A 170 19.47 -8.93 -12.59
CA VAL A 170 19.23 -10.37 -12.40
C VAL A 170 19.38 -11.16 -13.69
N PHE A 171 18.82 -10.67 -14.81
CA PHE A 171 18.83 -11.42 -16.06
C PHE A 171 20.15 -11.31 -16.83
N HIS A 172 20.78 -10.14 -16.85
CA HIS A 172 21.95 -9.83 -17.69
C HIS A 172 23.28 -9.92 -16.95
N ASP A 173 23.33 -9.52 -15.67
CA ASP A 173 24.60 -9.30 -14.95
C ASP A 173 24.91 -10.39 -13.91
N MET A 174 23.98 -11.33 -13.70
CA MET A 174 24.14 -12.47 -12.80
C MET A 174 24.16 -13.80 -13.59
N PRO A 175 25.25 -14.13 -14.31
CA PRO A 175 25.32 -15.31 -15.17
C PRO A 175 25.35 -16.64 -14.39
N ASN A 176 25.72 -16.60 -13.12
CA ASN A 176 25.84 -17.79 -12.27
C ASN A 176 24.49 -18.28 -11.72
N LEU A 177 23.42 -17.50 -11.86
CA LEU A 177 22.07 -17.88 -11.44
C LEU A 177 21.38 -18.71 -12.52
N LYS A 178 20.71 -19.78 -12.09
CA LYS A 178 19.80 -20.56 -12.94
C LYS A 178 18.60 -19.71 -13.31
N LEU A 179 17.96 -20.05 -14.44
CA LEU A 179 16.76 -19.35 -14.88
C LEU A 179 15.64 -19.38 -13.82
N SER A 180 15.49 -20.49 -13.10
CA SER A 180 14.52 -20.61 -11.99
C SER A 180 14.78 -19.60 -10.86
N GLU A 181 16.05 -19.40 -10.48
CA GLU A 181 16.44 -18.42 -9.45
C GLU A 181 16.17 -16.99 -9.95
N LYS A 182 16.48 -16.71 -11.22
CA LYS A 182 16.17 -15.42 -11.86
C LYS A 182 14.67 -15.12 -11.86
N PHE A 183 13.83 -16.11 -12.19
CA PHE A 183 12.37 -15.96 -12.14
C PHE A 183 11.88 -15.69 -10.72
N HIS A 184 12.44 -16.36 -9.72
CA HIS A 184 12.08 -16.17 -8.32
C HIS A 184 12.44 -14.75 -7.83
N LEU A 185 13.64 -14.26 -8.19
CA LEU A 185 14.06 -12.89 -7.89
C LEU A 185 13.20 -11.83 -8.60
N ARG A 186 12.87 -12.07 -9.87
CA ARG A 186 11.91 -11.22 -10.62
C ARG A 186 10.56 -11.18 -9.93
N TYR A 187 10.06 -12.32 -9.46
CA TYR A 187 8.78 -12.45 -8.79
C TYR A 187 8.73 -11.60 -7.51
N PHE A 188 9.71 -11.74 -6.62
CA PHE A 188 9.76 -10.92 -5.40
C PHE A 188 10.01 -9.44 -5.66
N THR A 189 10.79 -9.10 -6.70
CA THR A 189 10.93 -7.70 -7.14
C THR A 189 9.59 -7.12 -7.57
N LEU A 190 8.84 -7.85 -8.41
CA LEU A 190 7.50 -7.45 -8.89
C LEU A 190 6.52 -7.30 -7.72
N HIS A 191 6.52 -8.23 -6.77
CA HIS A 191 5.59 -8.15 -5.64
C HIS A 191 5.85 -6.94 -4.74
N ILE A 192 7.09 -6.48 -4.60
CA ILE A 192 7.40 -5.24 -3.87
C ILE A 192 7.00 -4.01 -4.70
N GLU A 193 7.27 -4.02 -6.01
CA GLU A 193 6.87 -2.98 -6.97
C GLU A 193 5.35 -2.75 -6.96
N ILE A 194 4.53 -3.81 -6.98
CA ILE A 194 3.05 -3.70 -7.02
C ILE A 194 2.45 -2.88 -5.85
N LEU A 195 3.18 -2.70 -4.73
CA LEU A 195 2.72 -1.81 -3.66
C LEU A 195 2.71 -0.32 -4.07
N SER A 196 3.65 0.15 -4.90
CA SER A 196 3.56 1.49 -5.46
C SER A 196 2.41 1.61 -6.45
N ASP A 197 2.16 0.59 -7.29
CA ASP A 197 1.05 0.58 -8.24
C ASP A 197 -0.29 0.67 -7.52
N ALA A 198 -0.43 0.02 -6.36
CA ALA A 198 -1.63 0.11 -5.54
C ALA A 198 -1.85 1.53 -4.98
N ALA A 199 -0.76 2.21 -4.60
CA ALA A 199 -0.82 3.61 -4.19
C ALA A 199 -1.20 4.53 -5.37
N GLU A 200 -0.66 4.27 -6.57
CA GLU A 200 -1.02 5.00 -7.80
C GLU A 200 -2.50 4.81 -8.15
N LYS A 201 -3.01 3.58 -8.14
CA LYS A 201 -4.45 3.31 -8.37
C LYS A 201 -5.34 4.05 -7.38
N THR A 202 -4.92 4.11 -6.12
CA THR A 202 -5.61 4.90 -5.09
C THR A 202 -5.57 6.40 -5.42
N ALA A 203 -4.43 6.90 -5.89
CA ALA A 203 -4.27 8.28 -6.33
C ALA A 203 -5.16 8.62 -7.53
N ASP A 204 -5.28 7.72 -8.51
CA ASP A 204 -6.15 7.89 -9.67
C ASP A 204 -7.63 7.97 -9.28
N VAL A 205 -8.07 7.09 -8.37
CA VAL A 205 -9.42 7.16 -7.81
C VAL A 205 -9.65 8.51 -7.11
N LEU A 206 -8.72 8.96 -6.28
CA LEU A 206 -8.80 10.28 -5.62
C LEU A 206 -8.82 11.44 -6.61
N SER A 207 -8.06 11.36 -7.70
CA SER A 207 -8.01 12.37 -8.76
C SER A 207 -9.38 12.52 -9.44
N ILE A 208 -10.00 11.39 -9.81
CA ILE A 208 -11.35 11.35 -10.39
C ILE A 208 -12.37 11.93 -9.41
N MET A 209 -12.29 11.53 -8.13
CA MET A 209 -13.18 12.02 -7.08
C MET A 209 -13.04 13.54 -6.87
N ALA A 210 -11.83 14.07 -6.92
CA ALA A 210 -11.57 15.51 -6.81
C ALA A 210 -12.16 16.29 -7.99
N ILE A 211 -12.04 15.78 -9.22
CA ILE A 211 -12.63 16.40 -10.42
C ILE A 211 -14.15 16.48 -10.30
N LYS A 212 -14.81 15.37 -9.93
CA LYS A 212 -16.27 15.30 -9.77
C LYS A 212 -16.82 16.29 -8.75
N ARG A 213 -16.01 16.70 -7.76
CA ARG A 213 -16.42 17.61 -6.69
C ARG A 213 -16.27 19.09 -7.05
N ASN A 214 -15.42 19.40 -8.03
CA ASN A 214 -15.19 20.76 -8.53
C ASN A 214 -16.14 21.16 -9.68
N VAL A 215 -17.00 20.24 -10.14
CA VAL A 215 -18.07 20.46 -11.14
C VAL A 215 -19.41 20.46 -10.43
#